data_AF-A0A925U687-F1
#
_entry.id   AF-A0A925U687-F1
#
_cell.length_a   1.000
_cell.length_b   1.000
_cell.length_c   1.000
_cell.angle_alpha   90.00
_cell.angle_beta   90.00
_cell.angle_gamma   90.00
#
_symmetry.space_group_name_H-M   'P 1'
#
loop_
_entity.id
_entity.type
_entity.pdbx_description
1 polymer ?
#
loop_
_entity_poly.entity_id
_entity_poly.type
_entity_poly.pdbx_seq_one_letter_code
_entity_poly.pdbx_strand_id
1 'polypeptide(L)'
;MKDRELPASSSTVINGFHTLPPLAPDVARLDAISAALVSAAMLSAWSESETDDALTNRLCIVYGDEQTASSALQAAYAHQYLERTAEGALLTPDGAAALELQLGARRVSGEAEALKALAGLTLGVKPTDRKKMAALSRSGAMESAAIAKLHGLGLGGTPSRSAVRFALAQRLLIGQFPDYASHIAKASARDARPNALITALIMGHIGGSHTSLMEAETHMLSNALGAKTRTKTELAAALIRAASAPQLRSQRESTRIPAKQTGVEDFANTVRRVAKAMETKPYAGRVAIAQVYDAGVAQGLAFGALDEFKKRVADACRAGHLDLERYDIAGPLDASLRERSRTPFGRDERHFIVNQWI
;
A
#
# COMPACT_ATOMS: atom_id res chain seq x y z
N MET A 1 -11.81 0.14 -69.02
CA MET A 1 -12.87 -0.26 -68.06
C MET A 1 -12.16 -0.64 -66.77
N LYS A 2 -11.80 0.36 -65.96
CA LYS A 2 -12.35 0.61 -64.60
C LYS A 2 -12.11 -0.55 -63.62
N ASP A 3 -10.88 -0.54 -63.09
CA ASP A 3 -10.55 -1.16 -61.80
C ASP A 3 -11.46 -0.58 -60.71
N ARG A 4 -12.26 -1.45 -60.08
CA ARG A 4 -12.99 -1.13 -58.87
C ARG A 4 -12.09 -1.49 -57.69
N GLU A 5 -11.49 -0.47 -57.08
CA GLU A 5 -10.92 -0.57 -55.74
C GLU A 5 -12.03 -0.98 -54.76
N LEU A 6 -11.88 -2.16 -54.16
CA LEU A 6 -12.64 -2.54 -52.97
C LEU A 6 -12.04 -1.78 -51.79
N PRO A 7 -12.84 -1.06 -51.00
CA PRO A 7 -12.33 -0.32 -49.86
C PRO A 7 -11.74 -1.30 -48.84
N ALA A 8 -10.56 -0.92 -48.32
CA ALA A 8 -9.91 -1.58 -47.21
C ALA A 8 -10.94 -1.87 -46.11
N SER A 9 -11.12 -3.16 -45.83
CA SER A 9 -11.93 -3.66 -44.73
C SER A 9 -11.39 -3.06 -43.44
N SER A 10 -12.05 -2.00 -43.00
CA SER A 10 -12.02 -1.51 -41.63
C SER A 10 -12.20 -2.70 -40.72
N SER A 11 -11.14 -3.10 -40.02
CA SER A 11 -11.21 -4.06 -38.94
C SER A 11 -11.96 -3.39 -37.79
N THR A 12 -13.28 -3.31 -37.92
CA THR A 12 -14.19 -3.10 -36.80
C THR A 12 -14.04 -4.35 -35.94
N VAL A 13 -13.20 -4.24 -34.90
CA VAL A 13 -13.10 -5.28 -33.87
C VAL A 13 -14.44 -5.30 -33.15
N ILE A 14 -15.33 -6.14 -33.67
CA ILE A 14 -16.51 -6.66 -32.99
C ILE A 14 -15.96 -7.61 -31.93
N ASN A 15 -15.71 -7.09 -30.72
CA ASN A 15 -15.72 -7.82 -29.47
C ASN A 15 -15.68 -6.79 -28.34
N GLY A 16 -16.85 -6.22 -28.05
CA GLY A 16 -17.10 -5.29 -26.94
C GLY A 16 -17.00 -5.93 -25.56
N PHE A 17 -15.94 -6.68 -25.28
CA PHE A 17 -15.52 -6.89 -23.90
C PHE A 17 -14.83 -5.61 -23.46
N HIS A 18 -15.62 -4.68 -22.95
CA HIS A 18 -15.05 -3.66 -22.07
C HIS A 18 -14.36 -4.40 -20.93
N THR A 19 -13.03 -4.37 -20.91
CA THR A 19 -12.25 -4.80 -19.75
C THR A 19 -12.69 -3.92 -18.59
N LEU A 20 -13.29 -4.54 -17.56
CA LEU A 20 -13.67 -3.85 -16.33
C LEU A 20 -12.47 -2.99 -15.86
N PRO A 21 -12.66 -1.71 -15.54
CA PRO A 21 -11.55 -0.90 -15.03
C PRO A 21 -10.96 -1.60 -13.79
N PRO A 22 -9.63 -1.69 -13.68
CA PRO A 22 -9.02 -2.54 -12.67
C PRO A 22 -9.35 -2.00 -11.29
N LEU A 23 -10.16 -2.75 -10.53
CA LEU A 23 -10.24 -2.60 -9.08
C LEU A 23 -8.94 -3.14 -8.48
N ALA A 24 -7.87 -2.35 -8.60
CA ALA A 24 -6.55 -2.74 -8.14
C ALA A 24 -6.50 -2.76 -6.59
N PRO A 25 -5.93 -3.81 -5.98
CA PRO A 25 -5.63 -3.81 -4.57
C PRO A 25 -4.51 -2.80 -4.26
N ASP A 26 -4.55 -2.20 -3.09
CA ASP A 26 -3.54 -1.25 -2.62
C ASP A 26 -3.07 -1.63 -1.21
N VAL A 27 -1.82 -2.08 -1.13
CA VAL A 27 -1.16 -2.49 0.12
C VAL A 27 -0.94 -1.30 1.05
N ALA A 28 -0.82 -0.08 0.53
CA ALA A 28 -0.66 1.13 1.36
C ALA A 28 -1.91 1.43 2.21
N ARG A 29 -3.03 0.73 1.96
CA ARG A 29 -4.23 0.81 2.80
C ARG A 29 -4.10 -0.01 4.08
N LEU A 30 -3.15 -0.94 4.20
CA LEU A 30 -2.92 -1.65 5.46
C LEU A 30 -2.38 -0.67 6.51
N ASP A 31 -2.78 -0.85 7.76
CA ASP A 31 -2.23 -0.05 8.84
C ASP A 31 -0.80 -0.54 9.11
N ALA A 32 0.15 0.40 9.08
CA ALA A 32 1.57 0.08 9.25
C ALA A 32 1.83 -0.51 10.65
N ILE A 33 2.67 -1.54 10.70
CA ILE A 33 3.11 -2.15 11.96
C ILE A 33 4.62 -2.17 12.05
N SER A 34 5.13 -2.05 13.27
CA SER A 34 6.58 -2.04 13.49
C SER A 34 7.18 -3.43 13.36
N ALA A 35 8.26 -3.54 12.57
CA ALA A 35 9.04 -4.78 12.50
C ALA A 35 9.61 -5.18 13.87
N ALA A 36 9.98 -4.19 14.70
CA ALA A 36 10.40 -4.40 16.07
C ALA A 36 9.29 -5.01 16.94
N LEU A 37 8.06 -4.50 16.79
CA LEU A 37 6.89 -5.02 17.51
C LEU A 37 6.58 -6.46 17.10
N VAL A 38 6.69 -6.78 15.80
CA VAL A 38 6.52 -8.15 15.29
C VAL A 38 7.55 -9.07 15.93
N SER A 39 8.84 -8.74 15.88
CA SER A 39 9.91 -9.56 16.46
C SER A 39 9.72 -9.79 17.96
N ALA A 40 9.36 -8.75 18.72
CA ALA A 40 9.07 -8.85 20.15
C ALA A 40 7.85 -9.74 20.45
N ALA A 41 6.78 -9.61 19.67
CA ALA A 41 5.57 -10.42 19.82
C ALA A 41 5.83 -11.89 19.50
N MET A 42 6.62 -12.17 18.45
CA MET A 42 6.96 -13.54 18.06
C MET A 42 7.90 -14.20 19.07
N LEU A 43 8.94 -13.50 19.56
CA LEU A 43 9.78 -14.02 20.65
C LEU A 43 8.91 -14.38 21.86
N SER A 44 8.08 -13.43 22.34
CA SER A 44 7.18 -13.66 23.46
C SER A 44 6.23 -14.85 23.27
N ALA A 45 5.85 -15.16 22.05
CA ALA A 45 4.93 -16.25 21.72
C ALA A 45 5.59 -17.63 21.66
N TRP A 46 6.92 -17.64 21.56
CA TRP A 46 7.72 -18.82 21.28
C TRP A 46 8.51 -19.29 22.49
N SER A 47 9.15 -18.36 23.19
CA SER A 47 10.04 -18.65 24.33
C SER A 47 10.25 -17.38 25.16
N GLU A 48 10.85 -17.54 26.34
CA GLU A 48 11.36 -16.39 27.10
C GLU A 48 12.70 -15.89 26.54
N SER A 49 13.50 -16.79 25.97
CA SER A 49 14.80 -16.51 25.32
C SER A 49 15.03 -17.39 24.08
N GLU A 50 15.68 -16.84 23.06
CA GLU A 50 16.19 -17.58 21.90
C GLU A 50 17.48 -16.96 21.35
N THR A 51 18.36 -17.77 20.76
CA THR A 51 19.53 -17.23 20.05
C THR A 51 19.10 -16.42 18.82
N ASP A 52 19.91 -15.42 18.42
CA ASP A 52 19.62 -14.59 17.24
C ASP A 52 19.40 -15.44 15.97
N ASP A 53 20.15 -16.53 15.81
CA ASP A 53 20.03 -17.45 14.67
C ASP A 53 18.72 -18.22 14.70
N ALA A 54 18.32 -18.76 15.86
CA ALA A 54 17.05 -19.46 16.02
C ALA A 54 15.88 -18.51 15.76
N LEU A 55 15.93 -17.32 16.37
CA LEU A 55 14.89 -16.31 16.24
C LEU A 55 14.77 -15.81 14.80
N THR A 56 15.89 -15.56 14.11
CA THR A 56 15.90 -15.17 12.70
C THR A 56 15.29 -16.26 11.82
N ASN A 57 15.69 -17.52 12.02
CA ASN A 57 15.14 -18.66 11.27
C ASN A 57 13.62 -18.79 11.44
N ARG A 58 13.11 -18.59 12.65
CA ARG A 58 11.67 -18.63 12.90
C ARG A 58 10.95 -17.40 12.30
N LEU A 59 11.57 -16.22 12.38
CA LEU A 59 11.04 -14.99 11.77
C LEU A 59 10.95 -15.08 10.23
N CYS A 60 11.73 -15.95 9.58
CA CYS A 60 11.56 -16.25 8.15
C CYS A 60 10.16 -16.77 7.80
N ILE A 61 9.44 -17.41 8.74
CA ILE A 61 8.04 -17.83 8.52
C ILE A 61 7.16 -16.61 8.23
N VAL A 62 7.43 -15.49 8.91
CA VAL A 62 6.69 -14.23 8.74
C VAL A 62 7.22 -13.44 7.56
N TYR A 63 8.54 -13.22 7.48
CA TYR A 63 9.15 -12.31 6.52
C TYR A 63 9.50 -12.94 5.17
N GLY A 64 9.53 -14.27 5.08
CA GLY A 64 9.77 -15.03 3.85
C GLY A 64 11.25 -15.24 3.50
N ASP A 65 12.15 -14.40 4.03
CA ASP A 65 13.58 -14.50 3.81
C ASP A 65 14.40 -14.06 5.04
N GLU A 66 15.61 -14.61 5.15
CA GLU A 66 16.53 -14.40 6.26
C GLU A 66 17.01 -12.96 6.37
N GLN A 67 17.24 -12.28 5.24
CA GLN A 67 17.73 -10.90 5.24
C GLN A 67 16.68 -9.94 5.82
N THR A 68 15.40 -10.14 5.49
CA THR A 68 14.29 -9.36 6.01
C THR A 68 14.04 -9.68 7.48
N ALA A 69 14.09 -10.96 7.85
CA ALA A 69 13.97 -11.41 9.24
C ALA A 69 15.08 -10.83 10.14
N SER A 70 16.33 -10.89 9.70
CA SER A 70 17.48 -10.32 10.40
C SER A 70 17.35 -8.79 10.55
N SER A 71 16.91 -8.08 9.50
CA SER A 71 16.66 -6.63 9.57
C SER A 71 15.57 -6.29 10.61
N ALA A 72 14.49 -7.07 10.66
CA ALA A 72 13.42 -6.90 11.64
C ALA A 72 13.88 -7.20 13.08
N LEU A 73 14.80 -8.16 13.26
CA LEU A 73 15.41 -8.44 14.54
C LEU A 73 16.32 -7.29 14.98
N GLN A 74 17.14 -6.75 14.08
CA GLN A 74 17.97 -5.57 14.37
C GLN A 74 17.12 -4.34 14.72
N ALA A 75 15.98 -4.14 14.06
CA ALA A 75 15.03 -3.11 14.45
C ALA A 75 14.55 -3.29 15.90
N ALA A 76 14.28 -4.52 16.32
CA ALA A 76 13.83 -4.81 17.68
C ALA A 76 14.88 -4.44 18.75
N TYR A 77 16.16 -4.68 18.47
CA TYR A 77 17.26 -4.22 19.34
C TYR A 77 17.41 -2.70 19.31
N ALA A 78 17.33 -2.06 18.15
CA ALA A 78 17.45 -0.61 18.01
C ALA A 78 16.32 0.14 18.74
N HIS A 79 15.12 -0.44 18.76
CA HIS A 79 13.96 0.06 19.52
C HIS A 79 13.98 -0.32 21.00
N GLN A 80 15.03 -1.02 21.47
CA GLN A 80 15.16 -1.51 22.84
C GLN A 80 14.00 -2.41 23.27
N TYR A 81 13.30 -3.04 22.34
CA TYR A 81 12.24 -4.02 22.67
C TYR A 81 12.83 -5.37 23.04
N LEU A 82 13.98 -5.67 22.43
CA LEU A 82 14.78 -6.84 22.76
C LEU A 82 16.16 -6.38 23.25
N GLU A 83 16.79 -7.19 24.09
CA GLU A 83 18.19 -7.06 24.48
C GLU A 83 18.96 -8.35 24.23
N ARG A 84 20.28 -8.23 24.02
CA ARG A 84 21.17 -9.38 23.84
C ARG A 84 21.76 -9.79 25.19
N THR A 85 21.62 -11.07 25.51
CA THR A 85 22.21 -11.69 26.70
C THR A 85 23.09 -12.88 26.33
N ALA A 86 23.76 -13.48 27.31
CA ALA A 86 24.56 -14.69 27.11
C ALA A 86 23.70 -15.89 26.64
N GLU A 87 22.42 -15.92 27.00
CA GLU A 87 21.49 -17.01 26.67
C GLU A 87 20.70 -16.75 25.36
N GLY A 88 20.78 -15.53 24.82
CA GLY A 88 20.10 -15.12 23.58
C GLY A 88 19.40 -13.77 23.69
N ALA A 89 18.44 -13.54 22.80
CA ALA A 89 17.54 -12.40 22.80
C ALA A 89 16.49 -12.53 23.92
N LEU A 90 16.33 -11.47 24.72
CA LEU A 90 15.28 -11.37 25.74
C LEU A 90 14.35 -10.19 25.47
N LEU A 91 13.09 -10.34 25.86
CA LEU A 91 12.11 -9.25 25.86
C LEU A 91 12.38 -8.28 27.02
N THR A 92 12.59 -6.99 26.70
CA THR A 92 12.83 -5.94 27.70
C THR A 92 11.53 -5.46 28.33
N PRO A 93 11.58 -4.69 29.44
CA PRO A 93 10.40 -4.01 29.98
C PRO A 93 9.72 -3.08 28.97
N ASP A 94 10.50 -2.38 28.13
CA ASP A 94 9.97 -1.48 27.10
C ASP A 94 9.29 -2.27 25.96
N GLY A 95 9.86 -3.41 25.58
CA GLY A 95 9.23 -4.36 24.67
C GLY A 95 7.91 -4.87 25.22
N ALA A 96 7.89 -5.31 26.49
CA ALA A 96 6.67 -5.78 27.15
C ALA A 96 5.61 -4.68 27.26
N ALA A 97 6.01 -3.43 27.54
CA ALA A 97 5.11 -2.28 27.57
C ALA A 97 4.56 -1.95 26.18
N ALA A 98 5.37 -2.06 25.12
CA ALA A 98 4.92 -1.89 23.74
C ALA A 98 3.91 -2.97 23.33
N LEU A 99 4.15 -4.23 23.72
CA LEU A 99 3.19 -5.33 23.51
C LEU A 99 1.89 -5.09 24.29
N GLU A 100 1.97 -4.64 25.54
CA GLU A 100 0.79 -4.32 26.34
C GLU A 100 -0.04 -3.20 25.71
N LEU A 101 0.63 -2.14 25.25
CA LEU A 101 -0.02 -0.99 24.62
C LEU A 101 -0.71 -1.36 23.29
N GLN A 102 -0.04 -2.12 22.44
CA GLN A 102 -0.50 -2.40 21.07
C GLN A 102 -1.35 -3.67 20.98
N LEU A 103 -0.99 -4.72 21.70
CA LEU A 103 -1.64 -6.03 21.67
C LEU A 103 -2.55 -6.28 22.87
N GLY A 104 -2.52 -5.42 23.89
CA GLY A 104 -3.33 -5.59 25.10
C GLY A 104 -2.80 -6.67 26.05
N ALA A 105 -1.57 -7.14 25.86
CA ALA A 105 -0.94 -8.13 26.72
C ALA A 105 0.59 -7.94 26.76
N ARG A 106 1.17 -8.02 27.97
CA ARG A 106 2.64 -7.97 28.17
C ARG A 106 3.38 -9.15 27.55
N ARG A 107 2.68 -10.28 27.42
CA ARG A 107 3.16 -11.49 26.76
C ARG A 107 2.03 -12.06 25.91
N VAL A 108 2.38 -12.50 24.71
CA VAL A 108 1.44 -13.18 23.82
C VAL A 108 1.64 -14.68 23.96
N SER A 109 0.55 -15.43 24.12
CA SER A 109 0.63 -16.88 24.27
C SER A 109 0.39 -17.57 22.92
N GLY A 110 1.44 -18.18 22.38
CA GLY A 110 1.38 -19.00 21.18
C GLY A 110 1.43 -18.22 19.87
N GLU A 111 2.10 -18.83 18.90
CA GLU A 111 2.38 -18.25 17.58
C GLU A 111 1.11 -17.82 16.84
N ALA A 112 0.08 -18.67 16.83
CA ALA A 112 -1.17 -18.39 16.13
C ALA A 112 -1.86 -17.13 16.65
N GLU A 113 -1.82 -16.88 17.96
CA GLU A 113 -2.45 -15.70 18.56
C GLU A 113 -1.62 -14.44 18.38
N ALA A 114 -0.29 -14.54 18.37
CA ALA A 114 0.58 -13.44 17.96
C ALA A 114 0.32 -13.03 16.51
N LEU A 115 0.31 -13.99 15.59
CA LEU A 115 0.03 -13.72 14.18
C LEU A 115 -1.37 -13.15 13.98
N LYS A 116 -2.38 -13.66 14.68
CA LYS A 116 -3.74 -13.12 14.62
C LYS A 116 -3.80 -11.69 15.15
N ALA A 117 -3.18 -11.39 16.30
CA ALA A 117 -3.19 -10.07 16.89
C ALA A 117 -2.46 -9.03 16.01
N LEU A 118 -1.30 -9.40 15.48
CA LEU A 118 -0.53 -8.58 14.56
C LEU A 118 -1.29 -8.36 13.23
N ALA A 119 -1.85 -9.41 12.64
CA ALA A 119 -2.69 -9.26 11.44
C ALA A 119 -3.93 -8.40 11.71
N GLY A 120 -4.55 -8.55 12.87
CA GLY A 120 -5.65 -7.68 13.34
C GLY A 120 -5.27 -6.20 13.31
N LEU A 121 -4.08 -5.85 13.83
CA LEU A 121 -3.55 -4.49 13.77
C LEU A 121 -3.43 -3.98 12.34
N THR A 122 -2.86 -4.78 11.41
CA THR A 122 -2.73 -4.36 9.99
C THR A 122 -4.08 -4.08 9.32
N LEU A 123 -5.15 -4.70 9.82
CA LEU A 123 -6.51 -4.55 9.31
C LEU A 123 -7.30 -3.45 10.05
N GLY A 124 -6.68 -2.77 11.02
CA GLY A 124 -7.33 -1.73 11.84
C GLY A 124 -8.24 -2.29 12.94
N VAL A 125 -8.10 -3.57 13.28
CA VAL A 125 -8.78 -4.20 14.40
C VAL A 125 -7.87 -4.10 15.62
N LYS A 126 -8.28 -3.31 16.61
CA LYS A 126 -7.56 -3.21 17.89
C LYS A 126 -7.57 -4.57 18.60
N PRO A 127 -6.41 -5.14 18.98
CA PRO A 127 -6.33 -6.41 19.69
C PRO A 127 -7.10 -6.42 21.03
N THR A 128 -7.28 -5.26 21.65
CA THR A 128 -8.10 -5.09 22.86
C THR A 128 -9.60 -5.24 22.63
N ASP A 129 -10.09 -5.13 21.38
CA ASP A 129 -11.47 -5.41 21.00
C ASP A 129 -11.68 -6.93 20.87
N ARG A 130 -11.84 -7.60 22.02
CA ARG A 130 -12.00 -9.06 22.11
C ARG A 130 -13.09 -9.61 21.19
N LYS A 131 -14.18 -8.86 20.98
CA LYS A 131 -15.29 -9.28 20.12
C LYS A 131 -14.87 -9.32 18.65
N LYS A 132 -14.18 -8.29 18.16
CA LYS A 132 -13.66 -8.29 16.77
C LYS A 132 -12.50 -9.26 16.59
N MET A 133 -11.62 -9.39 17.56
CA MET A 133 -10.54 -10.38 17.51
C MET A 133 -11.08 -11.82 17.47
N ALA A 134 -12.10 -12.14 18.27
CA ALA A 134 -12.78 -13.43 18.19
C ALA A 134 -13.49 -13.62 16.83
N ALA A 135 -14.04 -12.54 16.25
CA ALA A 135 -14.67 -12.60 14.94
C ALA A 135 -13.67 -12.92 13.81
N LEU A 136 -12.42 -12.46 13.89
CA LEU A 136 -11.35 -12.78 12.93
C LEU A 136 -10.97 -14.28 12.91
N SER A 137 -11.19 -15.00 14.03
CA SER A 137 -10.97 -16.45 14.07
C SER A 137 -11.96 -17.25 13.23
N ARG A 138 -13.13 -16.68 12.88
CA ARG A 138 -14.15 -17.36 12.09
C ARG A 138 -13.66 -17.64 10.66
N SER A 139 -14.16 -18.70 10.05
CA SER A 139 -13.80 -19.07 8.67
C SER A 139 -14.11 -17.92 7.69
N GLY A 140 -13.13 -17.53 6.87
CA GLY A 140 -13.28 -16.49 5.85
C GLY A 140 -13.31 -15.05 6.37
N ALA A 141 -13.23 -14.82 7.69
CA ALA A 141 -13.39 -13.48 8.26
C ALA A 141 -12.16 -12.60 8.05
N MET A 142 -10.95 -13.16 8.22
CA MET A 142 -9.69 -12.45 7.98
C MET A 142 -9.53 -12.14 6.49
N GLU A 143 -9.85 -13.09 5.62
CA GLU A 143 -9.88 -12.94 4.17
C GLU A 143 -10.82 -11.79 3.77
N SER A 144 -12.03 -11.77 4.33
CA SER A 144 -13.02 -10.71 4.08
C SER A 144 -12.53 -9.34 4.52
N ALA A 145 -11.93 -9.25 5.71
CA ALA A 145 -11.36 -8.00 6.23
C ALA A 145 -10.18 -7.52 5.37
N ALA A 146 -9.28 -8.43 4.96
CA ALA A 146 -8.14 -8.13 4.10
C ALA A 146 -8.59 -7.60 2.73
N ILE A 147 -9.53 -8.27 2.07
CA ILE A 147 -10.09 -7.82 0.79
C ILE A 147 -10.75 -6.45 0.95
N ALA A 148 -11.56 -6.26 1.99
CA ALA A 148 -12.21 -4.99 2.25
C ALA A 148 -11.22 -3.84 2.47
N LYS A 149 -10.11 -4.09 3.18
CA LYS A 149 -9.06 -3.11 3.44
C LYS A 149 -8.25 -2.81 2.18
N LEU A 150 -7.72 -3.84 1.50
CA LEU A 150 -6.87 -3.71 0.31
C LEU A 150 -7.59 -3.06 -0.87
N HIS A 151 -8.89 -3.33 -1.05
CA HIS A 151 -9.68 -2.66 -2.08
C HIS A 151 -10.29 -1.36 -1.57
N GLY A 152 -10.30 -1.08 -0.26
CA GLY A 152 -10.83 0.15 0.31
C GLY A 152 -12.36 0.25 0.33
N LEU A 153 -13.06 -0.84 0.62
CA LEU A 153 -14.53 -0.97 0.53
C LEU A 153 -15.31 -0.27 1.66
N GLY A 154 -14.64 0.19 2.73
CA GLY A 154 -15.29 0.97 3.80
C GLY A 154 -16.24 0.17 4.72
N LEU A 155 -16.07 -1.16 4.82
CA LEU A 155 -17.01 -2.04 5.54
C LEU A 155 -16.68 -2.29 7.02
N GLY A 156 -15.79 -1.49 7.62
CA GLY A 156 -15.30 -1.68 8.99
C GLY A 156 -14.30 -2.84 9.12
N GLY A 157 -13.89 -3.16 10.36
CA GLY A 157 -12.77 -4.08 10.63
C GLY A 157 -13.09 -5.59 10.53
N THR A 158 -14.36 -5.99 10.63
CA THR A 158 -14.77 -7.42 10.54
C THR A 158 -16.04 -7.59 9.70
N PRO A 159 -15.99 -7.24 8.40
CA PRO A 159 -17.14 -7.34 7.52
C PRO A 159 -17.52 -8.80 7.26
N SER A 160 -18.81 -9.04 6.97
CA SER A 160 -19.25 -10.36 6.51
C SER A 160 -18.79 -10.60 5.07
N ARG A 161 -18.51 -11.87 4.73
CA ARG A 161 -18.09 -12.26 3.38
C ARG A 161 -19.09 -11.82 2.31
N SER A 162 -20.38 -11.92 2.60
CA SER A 162 -21.46 -11.46 1.70
C SER A 162 -21.42 -9.94 1.47
N ALA A 163 -21.16 -9.14 2.53
CA ALA A 163 -21.03 -7.70 2.39
C ALA A 163 -19.81 -7.31 1.53
N VAL A 164 -18.69 -8.02 1.70
CA VAL A 164 -17.48 -7.81 0.88
C VAL A 164 -17.76 -8.12 -0.59
N ARG A 165 -18.36 -9.29 -0.88
CA ARG A 165 -18.72 -9.68 -2.25
C ARG A 165 -19.67 -8.69 -2.91
N PHE A 166 -20.69 -8.24 -2.18
CA PHE A 166 -21.62 -7.23 -2.66
C PHE A 166 -20.91 -5.91 -2.98
N ALA A 167 -20.07 -5.42 -2.07
CA ALA A 167 -19.34 -4.16 -2.28
C ALA A 167 -18.31 -4.25 -3.42
N LEU A 168 -17.65 -5.40 -3.60
CA LEU A 168 -16.79 -5.66 -4.76
C LEU A 168 -17.59 -5.59 -6.06
N ALA A 169 -18.69 -6.34 -6.15
CA ALA A 169 -19.54 -6.34 -7.33
C ALA A 169 -20.11 -4.95 -7.63
N GLN A 170 -20.53 -4.23 -6.59
CA GLN A 170 -21.00 -2.85 -6.70
C GLN A 170 -19.93 -1.93 -7.30
N ARG A 171 -18.67 -2.06 -6.86
CA ARG A 171 -17.56 -1.27 -7.42
C ARG A 171 -17.22 -1.63 -8.86
N LEU A 172 -17.23 -2.91 -9.20
CA LEU A 172 -17.02 -3.36 -10.57
C LEU A 172 -18.10 -2.79 -11.50
N LEU A 173 -19.37 -2.84 -11.06
CA LEU A 173 -20.49 -2.28 -11.81
C LEU A 173 -20.42 -0.76 -11.93
N ILE A 174 -20.06 -0.03 -10.87
CA ILE A 174 -19.88 1.43 -10.92
C ILE A 174 -18.75 1.80 -11.89
N GLY A 175 -17.64 1.07 -11.86
CA GLY A 175 -16.54 1.29 -12.79
C GLY A 175 -16.94 1.05 -14.24
N GLN A 176 -17.77 0.03 -14.48
CA GLN A 176 -18.23 -0.32 -15.83
C GLN A 176 -19.37 0.57 -16.34
N PHE A 177 -20.22 1.07 -15.45
CA PHE A 177 -21.42 1.85 -15.77
C PHE A 177 -21.47 3.15 -14.94
N PRO A 178 -20.57 4.12 -15.19
CA PRO A 178 -20.47 5.34 -14.39
C PRO A 178 -21.77 6.16 -14.35
N ASP A 179 -22.52 6.18 -15.46
CA ASP A 179 -23.79 6.91 -15.57
C ASP A 179 -24.86 6.41 -14.59
N TYR A 180 -24.74 5.15 -14.15
CA TYR A 180 -25.65 4.52 -13.19
C TYR A 180 -25.09 4.51 -11.76
N ALA A 181 -23.92 5.12 -11.52
CA ALA A 181 -23.23 5.02 -10.24
C ALA A 181 -24.09 5.45 -9.04
N SER A 182 -24.89 6.51 -9.20
CA SER A 182 -25.78 7.00 -8.13
C SER A 182 -26.91 6.03 -7.79
N HIS A 183 -27.40 5.26 -8.76
CA HIS A 183 -28.42 4.23 -8.57
C HIS A 183 -27.80 2.97 -7.98
N ILE A 184 -26.65 2.55 -8.50
CA ILE A 184 -25.91 1.38 -8.01
C ILE A 184 -25.45 1.60 -6.56
N ALA A 185 -24.97 2.80 -6.20
CA ALA A 185 -24.54 3.14 -4.84
C ALA A 185 -25.66 3.09 -3.80
N LYS A 186 -26.91 3.34 -4.21
CA LYS A 186 -28.10 3.28 -3.35
C LYS A 186 -28.59 1.84 -3.09
N ALA A 187 -28.11 0.86 -3.86
CA ALA A 187 -28.45 -0.54 -3.64
C ALA A 187 -27.97 -0.98 -2.24
N SER A 188 -28.88 -1.53 -1.44
CA SER A 188 -28.60 -1.88 -0.05
C SER A 188 -27.99 -3.27 0.08
N ALA A 189 -27.02 -3.41 0.99
CA ALA A 189 -26.46 -4.70 1.39
C ALA A 189 -27.48 -5.63 2.07
N ARG A 190 -28.71 -5.18 2.36
CA ARG A 190 -29.80 -6.08 2.81
C ARG A 190 -30.18 -7.11 1.74
N ASP A 191 -29.87 -6.84 0.47
CA ASP A 191 -30.06 -7.77 -0.66
C ASP A 191 -28.78 -8.57 -1.00
N ALA A 192 -27.75 -8.54 -0.14
CA ALA A 192 -26.43 -9.15 -0.36
C ALA A 192 -26.40 -10.69 -0.31
N ARG A 193 -27.47 -11.37 -0.76
CA ARG A 193 -27.38 -12.80 -1.05
C ARG A 193 -26.48 -12.98 -2.27
N PRO A 194 -25.47 -13.88 -2.22
CA PRO A 194 -24.74 -14.25 -3.40
C PRO A 194 -25.72 -14.69 -4.48
N ASN A 195 -25.71 -14.02 -5.63
CA ASN A 195 -26.48 -14.40 -6.80
C ASN A 195 -25.51 -14.68 -7.96
N ALA A 196 -25.98 -15.35 -9.00
CA ALA A 196 -25.15 -15.76 -10.13
C ALA A 196 -24.40 -14.58 -10.78
N LEU A 197 -24.99 -13.37 -10.77
CA LEU A 197 -24.38 -12.17 -11.30
C LEU A 197 -23.18 -11.70 -10.45
N ILE A 198 -23.31 -11.60 -9.12
CA ILE A 198 -22.19 -11.25 -8.23
C ILE A 198 -21.05 -12.26 -8.40
N THR A 199 -21.39 -13.55 -8.49
CA THR A 199 -20.41 -14.60 -8.74
C THR A 199 -19.68 -14.37 -10.06
N ALA A 200 -20.42 -14.19 -11.16
CA ALA A 200 -19.85 -13.98 -12.48
C ALA A 200 -18.96 -12.72 -12.54
N LEU A 201 -19.38 -11.62 -11.91
CA LEU A 201 -18.60 -10.38 -11.85
C LEU A 201 -17.26 -10.58 -11.13
N ILE A 202 -17.28 -11.18 -9.94
CA ILE A 202 -16.06 -11.42 -9.15
C ILE A 202 -15.13 -12.39 -9.88
N MET A 203 -15.67 -13.49 -10.40
CA MET A 203 -14.90 -14.49 -11.14
C MET A 203 -14.29 -13.90 -12.42
N GLY A 204 -15.07 -13.11 -13.17
CA GLY A 204 -14.62 -12.41 -14.37
C GLY A 204 -13.49 -11.42 -14.09
N HIS A 205 -13.61 -10.63 -13.00
CA HIS A 205 -12.56 -9.69 -12.57
C HIS A 205 -11.22 -10.39 -12.29
N ILE A 206 -11.25 -11.62 -11.82
CA ILE A 206 -10.05 -12.38 -11.43
C ILE A 206 -9.48 -13.21 -12.61
N GLY A 207 -10.18 -13.24 -13.75
CA GLY A 207 -9.73 -13.94 -14.97
C GLY A 207 -10.46 -15.25 -15.29
N GLY A 208 -11.57 -15.54 -14.61
CA GLY A 208 -12.57 -16.54 -15.02
C GLY A 208 -12.19 -18.02 -14.91
N SER A 209 -10.96 -18.37 -14.57
CA SER A 209 -10.46 -19.76 -14.57
C SER A 209 -10.61 -20.52 -13.24
N HIS A 210 -11.23 -19.92 -12.22
CA HIS A 210 -11.35 -20.53 -10.89
C HIS A 210 -12.58 -21.41 -10.76
N THR A 211 -12.54 -22.42 -9.88
CA THR A 211 -13.67 -23.35 -9.70
C THR A 211 -14.66 -22.88 -8.63
N SER A 212 -14.23 -21.97 -7.74
CA SER A 212 -15.09 -21.41 -6.69
C SER A 212 -14.74 -19.96 -6.34
N LEU A 213 -15.71 -19.24 -5.75
CA LEU A 213 -15.47 -17.90 -5.19
C LEU A 213 -14.42 -17.90 -4.07
N MET A 214 -14.25 -19.02 -3.36
CA MET A 214 -13.23 -19.09 -2.31
C MET A 214 -11.84 -19.07 -2.91
N GLU A 215 -11.61 -19.86 -3.97
CA GLU A 215 -10.33 -19.88 -4.68
C GLU A 215 -10.03 -18.53 -5.34
N ALA A 216 -11.04 -17.91 -5.94
CA ALA A 216 -10.93 -16.57 -6.50
C ALA A 216 -10.50 -15.54 -5.44
N GLU A 217 -11.13 -15.52 -4.27
CA GLU A 217 -10.75 -14.63 -3.16
C GLU A 217 -9.33 -14.90 -2.64
N THR A 218 -8.95 -16.17 -2.49
CA THR A 218 -7.58 -16.56 -2.11
C THR A 218 -6.56 -16.10 -3.16
N HIS A 219 -6.86 -16.26 -4.45
CA HIS A 219 -5.99 -15.81 -5.54
C HIS A 219 -5.85 -14.30 -5.59
N MET A 220 -6.96 -13.57 -5.40
CA MET A 220 -6.97 -12.11 -5.29
C MET A 220 -6.07 -11.63 -4.13
N LEU A 221 -6.13 -12.27 -2.97
CA LEU A 221 -5.26 -11.97 -1.83
C LEU A 221 -3.79 -12.32 -2.10
N SER A 222 -3.53 -13.48 -2.70
CA SER A 222 -2.17 -13.91 -3.04
C SER A 222 -1.51 -12.95 -4.03
N ASN A 223 -2.25 -12.48 -5.03
CA ASN A 223 -1.77 -11.50 -6.00
C ASN A 223 -1.57 -10.12 -5.38
N ALA A 224 -2.51 -9.68 -4.53
CA ALA A 224 -2.41 -8.39 -3.85
C ALA A 224 -1.20 -8.31 -2.90
N LEU A 225 -0.90 -9.40 -2.20
CA LEU A 225 0.15 -9.45 -1.18
C LEU A 225 1.49 -9.99 -1.72
N GLY A 226 1.52 -10.51 -2.95
CA GLY A 226 2.72 -11.12 -3.55
C GLY A 226 3.20 -12.36 -2.78
N ALA A 227 2.30 -13.09 -2.13
CA ALA A 227 2.62 -14.22 -1.26
C ALA A 227 1.55 -15.30 -1.31
N LYS A 228 1.88 -16.51 -0.85
CA LYS A 228 0.88 -17.57 -0.67
C LYS A 228 -0.04 -17.21 0.49
N THR A 229 -1.34 -17.45 0.33
CA THR A 229 -2.38 -17.15 1.36
C THR A 229 -3.39 -18.29 1.51
N ARG A 230 -2.94 -19.55 1.38
CA ARG A 230 -3.83 -20.73 1.40
C ARG A 230 -4.31 -21.08 2.80
N THR A 231 -3.50 -20.78 3.81
CA THR A 231 -3.86 -20.96 5.22
C THR A 231 -4.05 -19.61 5.92
N LYS A 232 -4.75 -19.60 7.05
CA LYS A 232 -4.91 -18.39 7.87
C LYS A 232 -3.57 -17.85 8.36
N THR A 233 -2.65 -18.74 8.71
CA THR A 233 -1.28 -18.40 9.15
C THR A 233 -0.49 -17.76 8.01
N GLU A 234 -0.56 -18.32 6.80
CA GLU A 234 0.07 -17.75 5.60
C GLU A 234 -0.50 -16.36 5.27
N LEU A 235 -1.83 -16.19 5.34
CA LEU A 235 -2.46 -14.89 5.14
C LEU A 235 -2.02 -13.87 6.20
N ALA A 236 -2.01 -14.26 7.47
CA ALA A 236 -1.56 -13.39 8.57
C ALA A 236 -0.12 -12.95 8.36
N ALA A 237 0.79 -13.89 8.04
CA ALA A 237 2.19 -13.59 7.74
C ALA A 237 2.34 -12.65 6.53
N ALA A 238 1.57 -12.89 5.45
CA ALA A 238 1.59 -12.04 4.26
C ALA A 238 1.12 -10.60 4.56
N LEU A 239 0.07 -10.44 5.36
CA LEU A 239 -0.42 -9.12 5.81
C LEU A 239 0.63 -8.40 6.67
N ILE A 240 1.23 -9.11 7.63
CA ILE A 240 2.27 -8.57 8.52
C ILE A 240 3.48 -8.10 7.71
N ARG A 241 3.94 -8.92 6.76
CA ARG A 241 5.06 -8.59 5.87
C ARG A 241 4.75 -7.37 5.00
N ALA A 242 3.56 -7.32 4.42
CA ALA A 242 3.13 -6.22 3.57
C ALA A 242 3.05 -4.89 4.35
N ALA A 243 2.55 -4.93 5.59
CA ALA A 243 2.40 -3.75 6.45
C ALA A 243 3.71 -3.28 7.12
N SER A 244 4.70 -4.17 7.28
CA SER A 244 6.03 -3.84 7.83
C SER A 244 7.07 -3.46 6.76
N ALA A 245 6.82 -3.82 5.50
CA ALA A 245 7.72 -3.55 4.37
C ALA A 245 8.15 -2.08 4.20
N PRO A 246 7.28 -1.06 4.40
CA PRO A 246 7.70 0.34 4.28
C PRO A 246 8.82 0.72 5.25
N GLN A 247 8.73 0.26 6.51
CA GLN A 247 9.74 0.54 7.52
C GLN A 247 11.05 -0.22 7.25
N LEU A 248 10.95 -1.47 6.82
CA LEU A 248 12.10 -2.30 6.48
C LEU A 248 12.82 -1.77 5.22
N ARG A 249 12.09 -1.15 4.28
CA ARG A 249 12.66 -0.44 3.13
C ARG A 249 13.39 0.84 3.57
N SER A 250 12.78 1.67 4.42
CA SER A 250 13.45 2.87 4.94
C SER A 250 14.69 2.56 5.80
N GLN A 251 14.69 1.45 6.55
CA GLN A 251 15.88 1.00 7.28
C GLN A 251 16.98 0.42 6.37
N ARG A 252 16.59 -0.29 5.30
CA ARG A 252 17.52 -0.75 4.25
C ARG A 252 18.09 0.40 3.44
N GLU A 253 17.34 1.48 3.25
CA GLU A 253 17.83 2.70 2.60
C GLU A 253 18.76 3.51 3.50
N SER A 254 18.62 3.40 4.83
CA SER A 254 19.55 3.98 5.81
C SER A 254 20.90 3.22 5.90
N THR A 255 20.92 1.93 5.56
CA THR A 255 22.13 1.06 5.62
C THR A 255 22.70 0.70 4.25
N ARG A 256 22.06 1.09 3.15
CA ARG A 256 22.65 1.00 1.81
C ARG A 256 23.41 2.28 1.52
N ILE A 257 24.73 2.12 1.34
CA ILE A 257 25.57 3.01 0.53
C ILE A 257 24.72 3.52 -0.64
N PRO A 258 24.61 4.84 -0.86
CA PRO A 258 23.63 5.42 -1.76
C PRO A 258 23.76 4.77 -3.13
N ALA A 259 22.66 4.16 -3.58
CA ALA A 259 22.51 3.74 -4.96
C ALA A 259 22.87 4.94 -5.82
N LYS A 260 23.85 4.75 -6.71
CA LYS A 260 24.35 5.69 -7.74
C LYS A 260 23.48 6.93 -7.81
N GLN A 261 24.05 8.06 -7.40
CA GLN A 261 23.57 9.39 -7.79
C GLN A 261 23.16 9.32 -9.27
N THR A 262 21.86 9.22 -9.53
CA THR A 262 21.33 9.75 -10.78
C THR A 262 21.72 11.21 -10.69
N GLY A 263 22.50 11.69 -11.66
CA GLY A 263 23.04 13.04 -11.59
C GLY A 263 21.91 14.02 -11.31
N VAL A 264 22.20 15.12 -10.62
CA VAL A 264 21.21 16.18 -10.38
C VAL A 264 20.50 16.58 -11.68
N GLU A 265 21.23 16.51 -12.80
CA GLU A 265 20.74 16.66 -14.17
C GLU A 265 19.73 15.59 -14.63
N ASP A 266 19.98 14.29 -14.42
CA ASP A 266 19.07 13.20 -14.81
C ASP A 266 17.74 13.29 -14.05
N PHE A 267 17.83 13.63 -12.77
CA PHE A 267 16.66 13.91 -11.95
C PHE A 267 15.89 15.11 -12.49
N ALA A 268 16.57 16.23 -12.76
CA ALA A 268 15.95 17.43 -13.32
C ALA A 268 15.27 17.16 -14.68
N ASN A 269 15.91 16.38 -15.56
CA ASN A 269 15.36 16.01 -16.85
C ASN A 269 14.09 15.15 -16.72
N THR A 270 14.07 14.25 -15.74
CA THR A 270 12.89 13.44 -15.42
C THR A 270 11.74 14.32 -14.91
N VAL A 271 12.03 15.26 -14.00
CA VAL A 271 11.06 16.22 -13.46
C VAL A 271 10.51 17.12 -14.56
N ARG A 272 11.37 17.66 -15.44
CA ARG A 272 10.96 18.44 -16.62
C ARG A 272 10.04 17.65 -17.54
N ARG A 273 10.38 16.39 -17.83
CA ARG A 273 9.56 15.52 -18.69
C ARG A 273 8.15 15.34 -18.13
N VAL A 274 8.02 15.13 -16.82
CA VAL A 274 6.72 15.02 -16.16
C VAL A 274 5.98 16.36 -16.17
N ALA A 275 6.66 17.45 -15.82
CA ALA A 275 6.07 18.79 -15.79
C ALA A 275 5.61 19.29 -17.17
N LYS A 276 6.31 18.91 -18.26
CA LYS A 276 6.00 19.35 -19.63
C LYS A 276 4.57 19.02 -20.07
N ALA A 277 4.02 17.89 -19.60
CA ALA A 277 2.68 17.44 -19.95
C ALA A 277 1.60 17.99 -19.00
N MET A 278 1.95 18.90 -18.10
CA MET A 278 1.09 19.37 -17.02
C MET A 278 0.96 20.88 -17.00
N GLU A 279 -0.17 21.34 -16.46
CA GLU A 279 -0.43 22.74 -16.21
C GLU A 279 -1.26 22.85 -14.93
N THR A 280 -0.83 23.67 -13.97
CA THR A 280 -1.65 23.99 -12.80
C THR A 280 -2.51 25.19 -13.14
N LYS A 281 -3.78 24.98 -13.50
CA LYS A 281 -4.70 26.11 -13.75
C LYS A 281 -4.89 26.97 -12.48
N PRO A 282 -4.94 28.31 -12.59
CA PRO A 282 -4.89 29.15 -13.80
C PRO A 282 -3.47 29.57 -14.25
N TYR A 283 -2.41 28.97 -13.69
CA TYR A 283 -1.02 29.39 -13.86
C TYR A 283 -0.40 28.80 -15.14
N ALA A 284 -0.60 29.50 -16.25
CA ALA A 284 0.00 29.14 -17.53
C ALA A 284 1.53 29.03 -17.43
N GLY A 285 2.07 27.95 -17.99
CA GLY A 285 3.51 27.66 -17.99
C GLY A 285 4.10 27.34 -16.62
N ARG A 286 3.28 26.97 -15.63
CA ARG A 286 3.73 26.63 -14.27
C ARG A 286 3.04 25.37 -13.76
N VAL A 287 3.79 24.56 -13.02
CA VAL A 287 3.24 23.35 -12.40
C VAL A 287 3.62 23.30 -10.93
N ALA A 288 2.63 23.08 -10.06
CA ALA A 288 2.83 22.94 -8.63
C ALA A 288 3.72 21.72 -8.32
N ILE A 289 4.72 21.90 -7.46
CA ILE A 289 5.73 20.87 -7.16
C ILE A 289 5.07 19.56 -6.69
N ALA A 290 4.03 19.64 -5.86
CA ALA A 290 3.33 18.45 -5.39
C ALA A 290 2.58 17.70 -6.49
N GLN A 291 2.06 18.39 -7.52
CA GLN A 291 1.39 17.74 -8.65
C GLN A 291 2.39 16.97 -9.52
N VAL A 292 3.60 17.52 -9.72
CA VAL A 292 4.67 16.82 -10.45
C VAL A 292 5.09 15.55 -9.71
N TYR A 293 5.17 15.62 -8.38
CA TYR A 293 5.39 14.44 -7.54
C TYR A 293 4.28 13.41 -7.70
N ASP A 294 3.01 13.81 -7.53
CA ASP A 294 1.85 12.91 -7.61
C ASP A 294 1.77 12.22 -8.98
N ALA A 295 2.01 12.97 -10.06
CA ALA A 295 2.03 12.44 -11.43
C ALA A 295 3.20 11.47 -11.68
N GLY A 296 4.39 11.78 -11.16
CA GLY A 296 5.54 10.88 -11.30
C GLY A 296 5.36 9.57 -10.54
N VAL A 297 4.81 9.63 -9.33
CA VAL A 297 4.45 8.44 -8.54
C VAL A 297 3.40 7.60 -9.26
N ALA A 298 2.37 8.23 -9.85
CA ALA A 298 1.36 7.54 -10.65
C ALA A 298 1.94 6.86 -11.92
N GLN A 299 3.03 7.40 -12.47
CA GLN A 299 3.80 6.80 -13.57
C GLN A 299 4.83 5.75 -13.11
N GLY A 300 4.88 5.45 -11.81
CA GLY A 300 5.82 4.48 -11.23
C GLY A 300 7.26 4.99 -11.05
N LEU A 301 7.48 6.31 -11.10
CA LEU A 301 8.80 6.89 -10.85
C LEU A 301 9.13 6.87 -9.35
N ALA A 302 10.33 6.39 -9.02
CA ALA A 302 10.83 6.32 -7.66
C ALA A 302 11.39 7.67 -7.19
N PHE A 303 10.51 8.61 -6.85
CA PHE A 303 10.91 9.93 -6.32
C PHE A 303 11.23 9.95 -4.83
N GLY A 304 11.00 8.86 -4.11
CA GLY A 304 11.13 8.81 -2.65
C GLY A 304 9.97 9.50 -1.95
N ALA A 305 10.17 9.94 -0.71
CA ALA A 305 9.16 10.72 0.01
C ALA A 305 9.03 12.14 -0.58
N LEU A 306 7.85 12.76 -0.43
CA LEU A 306 7.61 14.12 -0.94
C LEU A 306 8.65 15.14 -0.42
N ASP A 307 9.06 15.05 0.83
CA ASP A 307 10.07 15.97 1.40
C ASP A 307 11.47 15.75 0.81
N GLU A 308 11.82 14.52 0.45
CA GLU A 308 13.06 14.21 -0.25
C GLU A 308 13.02 14.69 -1.69
N PHE A 309 11.88 14.49 -2.36
CA PHE A 309 11.64 15.04 -3.69
C PHE A 309 11.80 16.57 -3.70
N LYS A 310 11.20 17.28 -2.73
CA LYS A 310 11.35 18.73 -2.58
C LYS A 310 12.80 19.17 -2.39
N LYS A 311 13.56 18.46 -1.55
CA LYS A 311 15.00 18.74 -1.35
C LYS A 311 15.77 18.59 -2.67
N ARG A 312 15.55 17.49 -3.40
CA ARG A 312 16.19 17.23 -4.69
C ARG A 312 15.79 18.25 -5.77
N VAL A 313 14.54 18.70 -5.78
CA VAL A 313 14.05 19.78 -6.66
C VAL A 313 14.76 21.09 -6.34
N ALA A 314 14.91 21.43 -5.07
CA ALA A 314 15.68 22.60 -4.65
C ALA A 314 17.16 22.49 -5.05
N ASP A 315 17.78 21.33 -4.89
CA ASP A 315 19.17 21.10 -5.28
C ASP A 315 19.37 21.20 -6.80
N ALA A 316 18.45 20.63 -7.59
CA ALA A 316 18.43 20.79 -9.04
C ALA A 316 18.25 22.23 -9.50
N CYS A 317 17.46 23.02 -8.75
CA CYS A 317 17.33 24.45 -9.02
C CYS A 317 18.61 25.23 -8.67
N ARG A 318 19.26 24.95 -7.52
CA ARG A 318 20.56 25.57 -7.17
C ARG A 318 21.65 25.24 -8.19
N ALA A 319 21.60 24.05 -8.78
CA ALA A 319 22.50 23.62 -9.83
C ALA A 319 22.15 24.18 -11.23
N GLY A 320 21.08 24.97 -11.37
CA GLY A 320 20.66 25.59 -12.64
C GLY A 320 19.96 24.63 -13.61
N HIS A 321 19.52 23.46 -13.15
CA HIS A 321 18.81 22.48 -13.99
C HIS A 321 17.28 22.58 -13.86
N LEU A 322 16.74 23.38 -12.95
CA LEU A 322 15.30 23.64 -12.83
C LEU A 322 15.06 25.09 -12.44
N ASP A 323 13.96 25.66 -12.92
CA ASP A 323 13.51 26.99 -12.54
C ASP A 323 12.32 26.88 -11.60
N LEU A 324 12.40 27.53 -10.43
CA LEU A 324 11.38 27.47 -9.39
C LEU A 324 10.85 28.88 -9.06
N GLU A 325 9.53 29.00 -8.90
CA GLU A 325 8.85 30.28 -8.68
C GLU A 325 8.00 30.28 -7.41
N ARG A 326 7.82 31.48 -6.83
CA ARG A 326 7.02 31.70 -5.62
C ARG A 326 5.54 31.77 -5.97
N TYR A 327 4.68 31.47 -4.98
CA TYR A 327 3.23 31.51 -5.19
C TYR A 327 2.63 32.92 -5.15
N ASP A 328 3.26 33.86 -4.45
CA ASP A 328 2.82 35.25 -4.29
C ASP A 328 2.95 36.07 -5.58
N ILE A 329 3.72 35.58 -6.55
CA ILE A 329 3.85 36.15 -7.89
C ILE A 329 2.74 35.64 -8.83
N ALA A 330 2.13 34.48 -8.53
CA ALA A 330 1.29 33.76 -9.49
C ALA A 330 -0.23 33.95 -9.26
N GLY A 331 -0.71 34.12 -8.02
CA GLY A 331 -2.15 34.20 -7.64
C GLY A 331 -2.57 33.14 -6.60
N PRO A 332 -3.84 33.10 -6.13
CA PRO A 332 -4.25 32.25 -4.99
C PRO A 332 -4.29 30.76 -5.32
N LEU A 333 -3.30 30.01 -4.81
CA LEU A 333 -3.21 28.55 -4.90
C LEU A 333 -4.09 27.93 -3.81
N ASP A 334 -4.75 26.80 -4.11
CA ASP A 334 -5.50 26.06 -3.09
C ASP A 334 -4.63 25.80 -1.84
N ALA A 335 -5.21 25.97 -0.65
CA ALA A 335 -4.46 25.96 0.60
C ALA A 335 -3.74 24.63 0.85
N SER A 336 -4.38 23.51 0.49
CA SER A 336 -3.78 22.17 0.61
C SER A 336 -2.65 21.99 -0.39
N LEU A 337 -2.86 22.42 -1.64
CA LEU A 337 -1.83 22.31 -2.67
C LEU A 337 -0.63 23.23 -2.41
N ARG A 338 -0.85 24.41 -1.82
CA ARG A 338 0.19 25.33 -1.37
C ARG A 338 1.07 24.72 -0.30
N GLU A 339 0.44 24.20 0.76
CA GLU A 339 1.15 23.54 1.88
C GLU A 339 1.98 22.36 1.38
N ARG A 340 1.40 21.52 0.52
CA ARG A 340 2.09 20.37 -0.07
C ARG A 340 3.20 20.77 -1.03
N SER A 341 3.09 21.88 -1.74
CA SER A 341 4.10 22.33 -2.72
C SER A 341 5.20 23.21 -2.12
N ARG A 342 5.00 23.70 -0.89
CA ARG A 342 5.97 24.54 -0.18
C ARG A 342 7.32 23.86 -0.09
N THR A 343 8.30 24.48 -0.75
CA THR A 343 9.67 23.99 -0.86
C THR A 343 10.63 25.08 -0.39
N PRO A 344 11.35 24.87 0.73
CA PRO A 344 12.32 25.83 1.24
C PRO A 344 13.46 26.08 0.24
N PHE A 345 13.71 27.35 -0.09
CA PHE A 345 14.76 27.75 -1.04
C PHE A 345 15.46 29.04 -0.56
N GLY A 346 16.50 28.87 0.26
CA GLY A 346 17.20 30.00 0.88
C GLY A 346 16.34 30.65 1.96
N ARG A 347 16.09 31.96 1.85
CA ARG A 347 15.20 32.71 2.75
C ARG A 347 13.74 32.71 2.29
N ASP A 348 13.47 32.16 1.11
CA ASP A 348 12.16 32.15 0.48
C ASP A 348 11.59 30.73 0.36
N GLU A 349 10.33 30.64 -0.05
CA GLU A 349 9.66 29.40 -0.40
C GLU A 349 9.24 29.41 -1.87
N ARG A 350 9.51 28.30 -2.56
CA ARG A 350 9.07 28.09 -3.94
C ARG A 350 7.98 27.03 -3.99
N HIS A 351 7.06 27.18 -4.94
CA HIS A 351 5.83 26.40 -5.00
C HIS A 351 5.57 25.83 -6.41
N PHE A 352 6.14 26.46 -7.43
CA PHE A 352 5.98 26.08 -8.82
C PHE A 352 7.30 25.72 -9.46
N ILE A 353 7.25 24.76 -10.39
CA ILE A 353 8.26 24.54 -11.41
C ILE A 353 7.84 25.35 -12.63
N VAL A 354 8.76 26.17 -13.15
CA VAL A 354 8.53 26.99 -14.34
C VAL A 354 8.72 26.12 -15.58
N ASN A 355 7.66 26.05 -16.38
CA ASN A 355 7.55 25.25 -17.59
C ASN A 355 7.59 26.16 -18.84
N GLN A 356 8.49 27.15 -18.87
CA GLN A 356 8.70 28.04 -20.05
C GLN A 356 9.46 27.35 -21.20
N TRP A 357 9.39 26.02 -21.29
CA TRP A 357 10.10 25.20 -22.29
C TRP A 357 9.17 24.77 -23.45
N ILE A 358 8.12 25.56 -23.71
CA ILE A 358 7.15 25.40 -24.80
C ILE A 358 7.44 26.41 -25.89
#